data_AF-A0A3D0VDG0-F1
#
_entry.id   AF-A0A3D0VDG0-F1
#
_cell.length_a   1.000
_cell.length_b   1.000
_cell.length_c   1.000
_cell.angle_alpha   90.00
_cell.angle_beta   90.00
_cell.angle_gamma   90.00
#
_symmetry.space_group_name_H-M   'P 1'
#
loop_
_entity.id
_entity.type
_entity.pdbx_description
1 polymer ?
#
loop_
_entity_poly.entity_id
_entity_poly.type
_entity_poly.pdbx_seq_one_letter_code
_entity_poly.pdbx_strand_id
1 'polypeptide(L)'
;MQRLGGSDEDRRGGFVRGGWAIPLLVSETGDYLNQVYGGAAAFLFGRRTYETGDDAAAAGDLKTQHDGGLLVPGSGALVRWLLANGLVDQFDLLTYPVVGQGIRLFPESGQDTAKFRPAGLVLGGRQSAHARPQ
;
A
#
# COMPACT_ATOMS: atom_id res chain seq x y z
N MET A 1 8.76 -0.65 1.28
CA MET A 1 8.14 0.67 1.17
C MET A 1 8.31 1.38 2.50
N GLN A 2 8.49 2.69 2.45
CA GLN A 2 8.29 3.57 3.60
C GLN A 2 6.80 3.97 3.63
N ARG A 3 6.27 4.25 4.81
CA ARG A 3 4.89 4.70 5.07
C ARG A 3 4.65 6.07 4.40
N LEU A 4 3.39 6.48 4.35
CA LEU A 4 2.95 7.64 3.56
C LEU A 4 2.96 8.98 4.33
N GLY A 5 3.26 9.06 5.64
CA GLY A 5 2.87 10.30 6.32
C GLY A 5 3.33 10.74 7.70
N GLY A 6 4.11 9.98 8.48
CA GLY A 6 4.49 10.44 9.82
C GLY A 6 5.82 11.22 9.86
N SER A 7 5.92 12.32 10.61
CA SER A 7 7.24 12.92 10.93
C SER A 7 8.12 11.97 11.78
N ASP A 8 7.47 11.12 12.57
CA ASP A 8 8.06 10.06 13.40
C ASP A 8 8.09 8.68 12.70
N GLU A 9 8.03 8.68 11.37
CA GLU A 9 8.07 7.46 10.59
C GLU A 9 9.35 6.63 10.81
N ASP A 10 9.21 5.32 10.69
CA ASP A 10 10.29 4.34 10.88
C ASP A 10 11.47 4.59 9.93
N ARG A 11 12.57 5.12 10.49
CA ARG A 11 13.81 5.46 9.76
C ARG A 11 14.69 4.24 9.44
N ARG A 12 14.28 3.02 9.82
CA ARG A 12 15.03 1.81 9.50
C ARG A 12 15.08 1.59 7.99
N GLY A 13 16.26 1.28 7.48
CA GLY A 13 16.52 1.16 6.04
C GLY A 13 17.03 2.44 5.37
N GLY A 14 17.38 3.48 6.16
CA GLY A 14 18.21 4.60 5.70
C GLY A 14 17.45 5.73 4.99
N PHE A 15 16.13 5.66 4.90
CA PHE A 15 15.32 6.80 4.45
C PHE A 15 15.01 7.71 5.63
N VAL A 16 15.32 9.00 5.49
CA VAL A 16 15.24 9.98 6.58
C VAL A 16 14.17 11.06 6.37
N ARG A 17 13.42 10.98 5.26
CA ARG A 17 12.43 12.00 4.87
C ARG A 17 11.00 11.55 5.24
N GLY A 18 10.68 11.52 6.53
CA GLY A 18 9.30 11.26 6.98
C GLY A 18 8.30 12.29 6.41
N GLY A 19 7.06 11.88 6.18
CA GLY A 19 5.99 12.77 5.70
C GLY A 19 6.12 13.25 4.24
N TRP A 20 7.10 12.74 3.48
CA TRP A 20 7.36 13.15 2.10
C TRP A 20 6.18 12.96 1.14
N ALA A 21 5.28 12.01 1.42
CA ALA A 21 4.14 11.72 0.55
C ALA A 21 2.89 12.55 0.88
N ILE A 22 2.81 13.20 2.06
CA ILE A 22 1.65 14.02 2.46
C ILE A 22 1.28 15.10 1.41
N PRO A 23 2.22 15.89 0.86
CA PRO A 23 1.88 16.89 -0.15
C PRO A 23 1.42 16.28 -1.48
N LEU A 24 1.65 14.99 -1.71
CA LEU A 24 1.22 14.28 -2.92
C LEU A 24 -0.16 13.65 -2.73
N LEU A 25 -0.60 13.45 -1.49
CA LEU A 25 -1.90 12.90 -1.12
C LEU A 25 -3.06 13.91 -1.22
N VAL A 26 -2.80 15.22 -1.39
CA VAL A 26 -3.84 16.26 -1.56
C VAL A 26 -4.32 16.43 -3.02
N SER A 27 -3.95 15.50 -3.89
CA SER A 27 -4.27 15.48 -5.33
C SER A 27 -5.29 14.38 -5.66
N GLU A 28 -5.47 14.04 -6.93
CA GLU A 28 -6.23 12.86 -7.40
C GLU A 28 -5.88 11.56 -6.64
N THR A 29 -4.65 11.46 -6.12
CA THR A 29 -4.23 10.32 -5.29
C THR A 29 -5.03 10.23 -3.98
N GLY A 30 -5.37 11.36 -3.37
CA GLY A 30 -6.20 11.42 -2.16
C GLY A 30 -7.63 10.97 -2.41
N ASP A 31 -8.25 11.44 -3.49
CA ASP A 31 -9.61 11.02 -3.87
C ASP A 31 -9.69 9.52 -4.11
N TYR A 32 -8.68 8.98 -4.79
CA TYR A 32 -8.57 7.54 -5.00
C TYR A 32 -8.39 6.76 -3.70
N LEU A 33 -7.52 7.20 -2.80
CA LEU A 33 -7.33 6.55 -1.51
C LEU A 33 -8.62 6.60 -0.67
N ASN A 34 -9.34 7.73 -0.69
CA ASN A 34 -10.64 7.83 -0.05
C ASN A 34 -11.65 6.85 -0.64
N GLN A 35 -11.68 6.68 -1.96
CA GLN A 35 -12.53 5.70 -2.63
C GLN A 35 -12.17 4.25 -2.23
N VAL A 36 -10.88 3.90 -2.24
CA VAL A 36 -10.41 2.54 -1.92
C VAL A 36 -10.65 2.21 -0.45
N TYR A 37 -10.33 3.13 0.46
CA TYR A 37 -10.54 2.93 1.89
C TYR A 37 -12.03 2.93 2.23
N GLY A 38 -12.83 3.84 1.66
CA GLY A 38 -14.27 3.89 1.87
C GLY A 38 -15.01 2.69 1.27
N GLY A 39 -14.47 2.06 0.22
CA GLY A 39 -15.05 0.87 -0.40
C GLY A 39 -14.63 -0.46 0.23
N ALA A 40 -13.74 -0.47 1.23
CA ALA A 40 -13.25 -1.71 1.83
C ALA A 40 -14.27 -2.30 2.82
N ALA A 41 -14.52 -3.62 2.75
CA ALA A 41 -15.36 -4.31 3.75
C ALA A 41 -14.61 -4.52 5.07
N ALA A 42 -13.32 -4.75 4.97
CA ALA A 42 -12.44 -5.03 6.08
C ALA A 42 -11.02 -4.57 5.78
N PHE A 43 -10.25 -4.37 6.85
CA PHE A 43 -8.85 -4.01 6.78
C PHE A 43 -8.02 -5.07 7.50
N LEU A 44 -6.90 -5.45 6.91
CA LEU A 44 -5.87 -6.26 7.56
C LEU A 44 -4.59 -5.44 7.67
N PHE A 45 -4.18 -5.19 8.91
CA PHE A 45 -2.98 -4.44 9.22
C PHE A 45 -1.88 -5.35 9.72
N GLY A 46 -0.66 -5.16 9.20
CA GLY A 46 0.52 -5.73 9.84
C GLY A 46 0.71 -5.14 11.24
N ARG A 47 1.24 -5.94 12.18
CA ARG A 47 1.43 -5.54 13.59
C ARG A 47 1.99 -4.12 13.78
N ARG A 48 3.07 -3.76 13.07
CA ARG A 48 3.67 -2.42 13.18
C ARG A 48 2.75 -1.30 12.71
N THR A 49 2.02 -1.53 11.61
CA THR A 49 1.05 -0.56 11.09
C THR A 49 -0.08 -0.36 12.08
N TYR A 50 -0.55 -1.45 12.71
CA TYR A 50 -1.56 -1.38 13.76
C TYR A 50 -1.06 -0.61 15.00
N GLU A 51 0.16 -0.91 15.47
CA GLU A 51 0.77 -0.26 16.64
C GLU A 51 1.04 1.24 16.46
N THR A 52 1.20 1.72 15.21
CA THR A 52 1.45 3.14 14.92
C THR A 52 0.15 3.97 14.82
N GLY A 53 -1.01 3.33 14.81
CA GLY A 53 -2.31 3.97 15.06
C GLY A 53 -2.96 4.74 13.90
N ASP A 54 -2.21 5.56 13.15
CA ASP A 54 -2.82 6.51 12.18
C ASP A 54 -3.72 5.83 11.14
N ASP A 55 -3.21 4.77 10.51
CA ASP A 55 -3.91 4.07 9.42
C ASP A 55 -5.09 3.23 9.95
N ALA A 56 -4.98 2.72 11.18
CA ALA A 56 -6.01 1.91 11.82
C ALA A 56 -7.15 2.77 12.37
N ALA A 57 -6.84 3.97 12.88
CA ALA A 57 -7.83 4.94 13.33
C ALA A 57 -8.64 5.48 12.14
N ALA A 58 -7.98 5.92 11.07
CA ALA A 58 -8.63 6.39 9.85
C ALA A 58 -9.55 5.31 9.23
N ALA A 59 -9.11 4.05 9.22
CA ALA A 59 -9.95 2.93 8.78
C ALA A 59 -11.14 2.65 9.73
N GLY A 60 -10.98 2.89 11.02
CA GLY A 60 -12.05 2.79 12.01
C GLY A 60 -13.17 3.81 11.75
N ASP A 61 -12.79 5.04 11.41
CA ASP A 61 -13.73 6.13 11.12
C ASP A 61 -14.50 5.91 9.80
N LEU A 62 -13.94 5.13 8.87
CA LEU A 62 -14.53 4.83 7.56
C LEU A 62 -15.44 3.59 7.54
N LYS A 63 -15.67 2.91 8.68
CA LYS A 63 -16.53 1.73 8.73
C LYS A 63 -18.02 2.07 8.52
N THR A 64 -18.45 1.95 7.27
CA THR A 64 -19.85 1.75 6.87
C THR A 64 -19.98 0.38 6.20
N GLN A 65 -21.10 -0.32 6.33
CA GLN A 65 -21.27 -1.67 5.79
C GLN A 65 -21.14 -1.67 4.25
N HIS A 66 -20.12 -2.36 3.72
CA HIS A 66 -19.88 -2.49 2.28
C HIS A 66 -19.50 -3.94 1.93
N ASP A 67 -19.97 -4.44 0.77
CA ASP A 67 -19.60 -5.74 0.17
C ASP A 67 -18.21 -5.72 -0.51
N GLY A 68 -17.30 -4.89 0.01
CA GLY A 68 -15.97 -4.65 -0.55
C GLY A 68 -14.94 -5.76 -0.29
N GLY A 69 -13.76 -5.60 -0.89
CA GLY A 69 -12.63 -6.51 -0.65
C GLY A 69 -11.95 -6.28 0.71
N LEU A 70 -11.06 -7.22 1.07
CA LEU A 70 -10.12 -7.04 2.18
C LEU A 70 -8.97 -6.13 1.74
N LEU A 71 -8.88 -4.94 2.31
CA LEU A 71 -7.78 -4.02 2.01
C LEU A 71 -6.59 -4.25 2.93
N VAL A 72 -5.38 -4.27 2.35
CA VAL A 72 -4.11 -4.38 3.08
C VAL A 72 -3.24 -3.16 2.78
N PRO A 73 -3.37 -2.06 3.55
CA PRO A 73 -2.55 -0.86 3.35
C PRO A 73 -1.06 -1.06 3.63
N GLY A 74 -0.72 -2.11 4.37
CA GLY A 74 0.62 -2.45 4.81
C GLY A 74 0.59 -3.41 6.00
N SER A 75 1.71 -3.85 6.57
CA SER A 75 3.10 -3.46 6.31
C SER A 75 3.70 -4.16 5.08
N GLY A 76 4.79 -3.61 4.51
CA GLY A 76 5.49 -4.29 3.41
C GLY A 76 5.97 -5.71 3.73
N ALA A 77 6.17 -6.06 5.00
CA ALA A 77 6.45 -7.44 5.41
C ALA A 77 5.22 -8.36 5.28
N LEU A 78 4.03 -7.87 5.68
CA LEU A 78 2.78 -8.58 5.52
C LEU A 78 2.45 -8.77 4.02
N VAL A 79 2.60 -7.72 3.22
CA VAL A 79 2.36 -7.79 1.77
C VAL A 79 3.29 -8.82 1.10
N ARG A 80 4.57 -8.85 1.46
CA ARG A 80 5.50 -9.89 0.96
C ARG A 80 5.09 -11.29 1.37
N TRP A 81 4.59 -11.47 2.60
CA TRP A 81 4.12 -12.78 3.06
C TRP A 81 2.87 -13.22 2.28
N LEU A 82 1.90 -12.32 2.07
CA LEU A 82 0.70 -12.62 1.27
C LEU A 82 1.08 -12.99 -0.17
N LEU A 83 2.00 -12.24 -0.77
CA LEU A 83 2.56 -12.53 -2.10
C LEU A 83 3.19 -13.92 -2.18
N ALA A 84 4.04 -14.28 -1.23
CA ALA A 84 4.73 -15.57 -1.21
C ALA A 84 3.78 -16.76 -1.05
N ASN A 85 2.57 -16.53 -0.51
CA ASN A 85 1.55 -17.55 -0.33
C ASN A 85 0.44 -17.48 -1.39
N GLY A 86 0.56 -16.62 -2.41
CA GLY A 86 -0.44 -16.51 -3.48
C GLY A 86 -1.78 -15.93 -3.03
N LEU A 87 -1.80 -15.14 -1.96
CA LEU A 87 -3.01 -14.58 -1.33
C LEU A 87 -3.31 -13.13 -1.78
N VAL A 88 -2.68 -12.66 -2.85
CA VAL A 88 -2.90 -11.30 -3.37
C VAL A 88 -3.56 -11.36 -4.74
N ASP A 89 -4.80 -10.87 -4.80
CA ASP A 89 -5.58 -10.80 -6.04
C ASP A 89 -5.29 -9.54 -6.86
N GLN A 90 -5.05 -8.40 -6.18
CA GLN A 90 -4.86 -7.10 -6.82
C GLN A 90 -3.79 -6.27 -6.11
N PHE A 91 -2.99 -5.57 -6.92
CA PHE A 91 -2.13 -4.49 -6.48
C PHE A 91 -2.60 -3.16 -7.04
N ASP A 92 -2.70 -2.18 -6.16
CA ASP A 92 -2.75 -0.77 -6.52
C ASP A 92 -1.42 -0.13 -6.14
N LEU A 93 -0.60 0.14 -7.15
CA LEU A 93 0.73 0.71 -7.01
C LEU A 93 0.68 2.22 -7.26
N LEU A 94 0.82 2.97 -6.17
CA LEU A 94 1.09 4.40 -6.19
C LEU A 94 2.60 4.62 -6.29
N THR A 95 3.03 5.17 -7.43
CA THR A 95 4.42 5.40 -7.79
C THR A 95 4.72 6.89 -7.76
N TYR A 96 5.68 7.27 -6.94
CA TYR A 96 6.13 8.65 -6.82
C TYR A 96 7.60 8.78 -7.27
N PRO A 97 7.96 9.85 -8.01
CA PRO A 97 9.32 10.06 -8.47
C PRO A 97 10.20 10.59 -7.33
N VAL A 98 10.55 9.71 -6.38
CA VAL A 98 11.46 10.04 -5.29
C VAL A 98 12.80 9.34 -5.46
N VAL A 99 13.89 10.04 -5.15
CA VAL A 99 15.24 9.50 -5.11
C VAL A 99 15.65 9.31 -3.66
N GLY A 100 16.00 8.08 -3.27
CA GLY A 100 16.39 7.77 -1.90
C GLY A 100 16.69 6.29 -1.68
N GLN A 101 17.07 5.96 -0.44
CA GLN A 101 17.25 4.58 0.04
C GLN A 101 15.98 4.11 0.75
N GLY A 102 15.78 2.82 0.95
CA GLY A 102 14.65 2.35 1.74
C GLY A 102 14.39 0.85 1.64
N ILE A 103 13.46 0.37 2.48
CA ILE A 103 13.01 -1.01 2.44
C ILE A 103 12.31 -1.25 1.10
N ARG A 104 12.71 -2.27 0.35
CA ARG A 104 12.07 -2.64 -0.92
C ARG A 104 10.86 -3.54 -0.68
N LEU A 105 9.78 -3.32 -1.44
CA LEU A 105 8.66 -4.27 -1.45
C LEU A 105 9.06 -5.54 -2.21
N PHE A 106 9.64 -5.35 -3.39
CA PHE A 106 10.17 -6.41 -4.25
C PHE A 106 11.71 -6.42 -4.15
N PRO A 107 12.32 -7.53 -3.70
CA PRO A 107 13.77 -7.66 -3.67
C PRO A 107 14.35 -7.72 -5.10
N GLU A 108 15.63 -7.38 -5.28
CA GLU A 108 16.30 -7.41 -6.59
C GLU A 108 16.53 -8.84 -7.12
N SER A 109 16.49 -9.84 -6.24
CA SER A 109 16.68 -11.25 -6.56
C SER A 109 15.70 -12.11 -5.77
N GLY A 110 15.26 -13.23 -6.36
CA GLY A 110 14.35 -14.18 -5.73
C GLY A 110 13.58 -14.98 -6.79
N GLN A 111 12.68 -15.85 -6.35
CA GLN A 111 11.72 -16.47 -7.25
C GLN A 111 10.57 -15.51 -7.56
N ASP A 112 10.12 -15.51 -8.81
CA ASP A 112 8.87 -14.83 -9.21
C ASP A 112 7.69 -15.56 -8.57
N THR A 113 7.18 -15.04 -7.46
CA THR A 113 6.12 -15.70 -6.68
C THR A 113 4.73 -15.55 -7.28
N ALA A 114 4.53 -14.60 -8.21
CA ALA A 114 3.21 -14.31 -8.77
C ALA A 114 3.30 -13.61 -10.13
N LYS A 115 2.26 -13.80 -10.95
CA LYS A 115 2.09 -13.11 -12.25
C LYS A 115 0.85 -12.23 -12.22
N PHE A 116 1.05 -10.93 -12.45
CA PHE A 116 -0.03 -9.96 -12.54
C PHE A 116 -0.17 -9.41 -13.97
N ARG A 117 -1.39 -9.01 -14.35
CA ARG A 117 -1.66 -8.25 -15.57
C ARG A 117 -2.01 -6.82 -15.20
N PRO A 118 -1.43 -5.81 -15.86
CA PRO A 118 -1.89 -4.44 -15.72
C PRO A 118 -3.38 -4.32 -16.08
N ALA A 119 -4.14 -3.66 -15.22
CA ALA A 119 -5.57 -3.45 -15.33
C ALA A 119 -5.91 -1.98 -15.63
N GLY A 120 -5.02 -1.07 -15.24
CA GLY A 120 -5.14 0.35 -15.53
C GLY A 120 -3.83 1.08 -15.25
N LEU A 121 -3.53 2.09 -16.08
CA LEU A 121 -2.44 3.03 -15.90
C LEU A 121 -3.03 4.44 -16.04
N VAL A 122 -2.79 5.31 -15.06
CA VAL A 122 -3.05 6.74 -15.21
C VAL A 122 -1.72 7.46 -15.19
N LEU A 123 -1.45 8.20 -16.27
CA LEU A 123 -0.28 9.07 -16.39
C LEU A 123 -0.32 10.09 -15.25
N GLY A 124 0.61 9.95 -14.30
CA GLY A 124 0.57 10.65 -13.01
C GLY A 124 1.08 9.82 -11.83
N GLY A 125 1.26 8.50 -12.01
CA GLY A 125 1.89 7.63 -11.01
C GLY A 125 1.04 6.45 -10.52
N ARG A 126 -0.08 6.11 -11.17
CA ARG A 126 -0.94 5.00 -10.74
C ARG A 126 -0.88 3.81 -11.68
N GLN A 127 -0.60 2.62 -11.15
CA GLN A 127 -0.74 1.34 -11.87
C GLN A 127 -1.53 0.33 -11.03
N SER A 128 -2.60 -0.22 -11.61
CA SER A 128 -3.35 -1.33 -11.01
C SER A 128 -3.02 -2.63 -11.75
N ALA A 129 -2.92 -3.74 -11.04
CA ALA A 129 -2.66 -5.05 -11.63
C ALA A 129 -3.39 -6.18 -10.91
N HIS A 130 -3.91 -7.15 -11.67
CA HIS A 130 -4.64 -8.32 -11.13
C HIS A 130 -3.89 -9.63 -11.37
N ALA A 131 -3.99 -10.56 -10.42
CA ALA A 131 -3.42 -11.89 -10.52
C ALA A 131 -4.03 -12.67 -11.71
N ARG A 132 -3.26 -13.57 -12.30
CA ARG A 132 -3.78 -14.51 -13.30
C ARG A 132 -4.31 -15.78 -12.62
N PRO A 133 -5.43 -16.35 -13.09
CA PRO A 133 -5.76 -17.74 -12.77
C PRO A 133 -4.71 -18.69 -13.37
N GLN A 134 -4.34 -19.74 -12.63
CA GLN A 134 -3.42 -20.78 -13.09
C GLN A 134 -4.04 -21.68 -14.14
#